data_AF-A0A0R3E4H7-F1
#
_entry.id   AF-A0A0R3E4H7-F1
#
_cell.length_a   1.000
_cell.length_b   1.000
_cell.length_c   1.000
_cell.angle_alpha   90.00
_cell.angle_beta   90.00
_cell.angle_gamma   90.00
#
_symmetry.space_group_name_H-M   'P 1'
#
loop_
_entity.id
_entity.type
_entity.pdbx_description
1 polymer ?
#
loop_
_entity_poly.entity_id
_entity_poly.type
_entity_poly.pdbx_seq_one_letter_code
_entity_poly.pdbx_strand_id
1 'polypeptide(L)'
;MLASVLCAAVMDGGPLPGGAGLTTEDLNKLLARCFSSAPVRNLVSTENVVPTSDEEIMVRDLLLAQRSTEGETSRWLAAMIARRAMEPNHLWEDLGLRERLELSRLLARHFAPLAAQNTKNMRWKRFFYRRLCEEEGLVMCTTPVCTQCNDFNHCFGEETGESRMAERRRDYLRGVEVTSEPPAIRRRK
;
A
#
# COMPACT_ATOMS: atom_id res chain seq x y z
N MET A 1 -7.85 5.75 3.68
CA MET A 1 -7.29 4.57 2.99
C MET A 1 -6.98 4.88 1.53
N LEU A 2 -7.95 5.09 0.63
CA LEU A 2 -7.65 5.51 -0.76
C LEU A 2 -6.76 6.77 -0.80
N ALA A 3 -7.08 7.78 0.02
CA ALA A 3 -6.24 8.97 0.19
C ALA A 3 -4.80 8.62 0.65
N SER A 4 -4.65 7.65 1.56
CA SER A 4 -3.35 7.25 2.10
C SER A 4 -2.45 6.63 1.03
N VAL A 5 -3.02 5.76 0.18
CA VAL A 5 -2.30 5.14 -0.94
C VAL A 5 -1.92 6.17 -1.98
N LEU A 6 -2.83 7.08 -2.32
CA LEU A 6 -2.53 8.17 -3.26
C LEU A 6 -1.44 9.09 -2.71
N CYS A 7 -1.49 9.45 -1.42
CA CYS A 7 -0.40 10.20 -0.79
C CYS A 7 0.92 9.45 -0.86
N ALA A 8 0.96 8.15 -0.53
CA ALA A 8 2.17 7.34 -0.63
C ALA A 8 2.75 7.36 -2.06
N ALA A 9 1.90 7.19 -3.07
CA ALA A 9 2.30 7.24 -4.48
C ALA A 9 2.82 8.63 -4.91
N VAL A 10 2.20 9.73 -4.45
CA VAL A 10 2.72 11.09 -4.69
C VAL A 10 4.11 11.26 -4.05
N MET A 11 4.31 10.73 -2.85
CA MET A 11 5.55 10.91 -2.09
C MET A 11 6.73 10.08 -2.62
N ASP A 12 6.47 8.94 -3.25
CA ASP A 12 7.52 8.16 -3.92
C ASP A 12 7.99 8.84 -5.23
N GLY A 13 7.23 9.81 -5.73
CA GLY A 13 7.53 10.54 -6.96
C GLY A 13 7.13 9.78 -8.23
N GLY A 14 7.29 10.43 -9.38
CA GLY A 14 6.89 9.87 -10.67
C GLY A 14 5.39 9.96 -10.96
N PRO A 15 4.89 9.27 -11.99
CA PRO A 15 3.49 9.34 -12.41
C PRO A 15 2.56 8.72 -11.37
N LEU A 16 1.64 9.52 -10.83
CA LEU A 16 0.67 9.09 -9.82
C LEU A 16 -0.15 7.86 -10.22
N PRO A 17 -0.70 7.74 -11.45
CA PRO A 17 -1.46 6.54 -11.83
C PRO A 17 -0.61 5.27 -11.69
N GLY A 18 0.63 5.28 -12.20
CA GLY A 18 1.54 4.14 -12.12
C GLY A 18 1.97 3.81 -10.69
N GLY A 19 2.28 4.82 -9.87
CA GLY A 19 2.63 4.62 -8.46
C GLY A 19 1.47 4.07 -7.61
N ALA A 20 0.24 4.39 -8.00
CA ALA A 20 -0.98 3.89 -7.35
C ALA A 20 -1.53 2.60 -7.97
N GLY A 21 -0.96 2.08 -9.05
CA GLY A 21 -1.45 0.89 -9.75
C GLY A 21 -2.77 1.12 -10.50
N LEU A 22 -3.09 2.37 -10.84
CA LEU A 22 -4.32 2.74 -11.53
C LEU A 22 -4.05 3.25 -12.94
N THR A 23 -5.02 3.06 -13.82
CA THR A 23 -5.07 3.81 -15.08
C THR A 23 -5.41 5.27 -14.80
N THR A 24 -5.05 6.16 -15.71
CA THR A 24 -5.45 7.58 -15.65
C THR A 24 -6.98 7.73 -15.52
N GLU A 25 -7.73 6.93 -16.28
CA GLU A 25 -9.19 6.94 -16.23
C GLU A 25 -9.72 6.49 -14.86
N ASP A 26 -9.17 5.42 -14.31
CA ASP A 26 -9.58 4.91 -12.99
C ASP A 26 -9.23 5.88 -11.87
N LEU A 27 -8.08 6.54 -11.96
CA LEU A 27 -7.70 7.59 -11.03
C LEU A 27 -8.69 8.76 -11.10
N ASN A 28 -9.06 9.21 -12.30
CA ASN A 28 -10.02 10.30 -12.47
C ASN A 28 -11.40 9.95 -11.92
N LYS A 29 -11.90 8.73 -12.17
CA LYS A 29 -13.16 8.24 -11.60
C LYS A 29 -13.11 8.17 -10.07
N LEU A 30 -12.01 7.66 -9.53
CA LEU A 30 -11.80 7.59 -8.09
C LEU A 30 -11.79 8.98 -7.47
N LEU A 31 -11.06 9.93 -8.06
CA LEU A 31 -11.00 11.32 -7.61
C LEU A 31 -12.36 11.98 -7.64
N ALA A 32 -13.11 11.83 -8.74
CA ALA A 32 -14.46 12.36 -8.87
C ALA A 32 -15.42 11.78 -7.82
N ARG A 33 -15.31 10.49 -7.52
CA ARG A 33 -16.19 9.79 -6.57
C ARG A 33 -15.86 10.08 -5.12
N CYS A 34 -14.58 10.14 -4.76
CA CYS A 34 -14.13 10.20 -3.37
C CYS A 34 -13.70 11.59 -2.91
N PHE A 35 -13.40 12.51 -3.85
CA PHE A 35 -12.82 13.83 -3.55
C PHE A 35 -13.55 14.95 -4.30
N SER A 36 -14.88 14.90 -4.33
CA SER A 36 -15.74 15.80 -5.11
C SER A 36 -15.58 17.31 -4.83
N SER A 37 -14.96 17.70 -3.71
CA SER A 37 -14.76 19.11 -3.32
C SER A 37 -13.33 19.63 -3.46
N ALA A 38 -12.37 18.83 -3.90
CA ALA A 38 -10.98 19.27 -4.01
C ALA A 38 -10.63 19.70 -5.45
N PRO A 39 -9.81 20.76 -5.65
CA PRO A 39 -9.34 21.19 -6.97
C PRO A 39 -8.26 20.23 -7.51
N VAL A 40 -8.48 18.91 -7.45
CA VAL A 40 -7.52 17.87 -7.86
C VAL A 40 -7.44 17.73 -9.38
N ARG A 41 -8.17 18.57 -10.13
CA ARG A 41 -8.41 18.40 -11.57
C ARG A 41 -7.19 18.64 -12.46
N ASN A 42 -6.06 19.08 -11.92
CA ASN A 42 -4.85 19.42 -12.68
C ASN A 42 -3.61 18.56 -12.35
N LEU A 43 -3.75 17.43 -11.64
CA LEU A 43 -2.62 16.57 -11.28
C LEU A 43 -2.23 15.54 -12.37
N VAL A 44 -2.80 15.63 -13.56
CA VAL A 44 -2.66 14.58 -14.58
C VAL A 44 -2.00 15.08 -15.86
N SER A 45 -0.67 14.95 -15.90
CA SER A 45 0.19 14.84 -17.10
C SER A 45 1.44 14.11 -16.60
N THR A 46 2.03 13.09 -17.22
CA THR A 46 1.97 12.53 -18.58
C THR A 46 2.18 11.02 -18.42
N GLU A 47 1.66 10.25 -19.36
CA GLU A 47 1.73 8.80 -19.40
C GLU A 47 3.18 8.29 -19.38
N ASN A 48 3.55 7.59 -18.33
CA ASN A 48 4.49 6.50 -18.42
C ASN A 48 3.75 5.27 -17.92
N VAL A 49 3.31 4.43 -18.85
CA VAL A 49 2.80 3.10 -18.53
C VAL A 49 4.00 2.32 -17.99
N VAL A 50 4.13 2.27 -16.68
CA VAL A 50 5.07 1.33 -16.06
C VAL A 50 4.56 -0.07 -16.42
N PRO A 51 5.38 -0.92 -17.05
CA PRO A 51 4.97 -2.29 -17.34
C PRO A 51 4.56 -2.98 -16.03
N THR A 52 3.30 -3.40 -15.97
CA THR A 52 2.81 -4.21 -14.86
C THR A 52 3.52 -5.56 -14.92
N SER A 53 4.21 -5.94 -13.85
CA SER A 53 4.86 -7.25 -13.77
C SER A 53 3.81 -8.37 -13.70
N ASP A 54 4.17 -9.58 -14.13
CA ASP A 54 3.30 -10.76 -14.01
C ASP A 54 2.92 -11.01 -12.54
N GLU A 55 3.85 -10.80 -11.61
CA GLU A 55 3.58 -10.93 -10.17
C GLU A 55 2.51 -9.94 -9.67
N GLU A 56 2.55 -8.69 -10.14
CA GLU A 56 1.52 -7.69 -9.81
C GLU A 56 0.16 -8.10 -10.37
N ILE A 57 0.11 -8.62 -11.60
CA ILE A 57 -1.11 -9.12 -12.23
C ILE A 57 -1.69 -10.28 -11.41
N MET A 58 -0.87 -11.27 -11.05
CA MET A 58 -1.30 -12.42 -10.26
C MET A 58 -1.87 -12.01 -8.90
N VAL A 59 -1.19 -11.11 -8.17
CA VAL A 59 -1.70 -10.63 -6.87
C VAL A 59 -3.00 -9.85 -7.03
N ARG A 60 -3.11 -9.02 -8.07
CA ARG A 60 -4.35 -8.28 -8.37
C ARG A 60 -5.50 -9.25 -8.63
N ASP A 61 -5.26 -10.28 -9.44
CA ASP A 61 -6.29 -11.22 -9.85
C ASP A 61 -6.72 -12.11 -8.67
N LEU A 62 -5.79 -12.52 -7.80
CA LEU A 62 -6.10 -13.14 -6.51
C LEU A 62 -7.02 -12.26 -5.65
N LEU A 63 -6.69 -10.96 -5.51
CA LEU A 63 -7.50 -10.02 -4.73
C LEU A 63 -8.89 -9.83 -5.34
N LEU A 64 -8.99 -9.75 -6.67
CA LEU A 64 -10.27 -9.64 -7.36
C LEU A 64 -11.13 -10.89 -7.19
N ALA A 65 -10.54 -12.09 -7.26
CA ALA A 65 -11.24 -13.34 -7.05
C ALA A 65 -11.79 -13.48 -5.61
N GLN A 66 -11.14 -12.84 -4.64
CA GLN A 66 -11.47 -12.93 -3.22
C GLN A 66 -12.15 -11.67 -2.67
N ARG A 67 -12.76 -10.85 -3.53
CA ARG A 67 -13.45 -9.62 -3.11
C ARG A 67 -14.75 -9.92 -2.37
N SER A 68 -15.02 -9.15 -1.30
CA SER A 68 -16.26 -9.27 -0.52
C SER A 68 -17.49 -8.74 -1.26
N THR A 69 -17.29 -7.78 -2.16
CA THR A 69 -18.36 -7.12 -2.91
C THR A 69 -17.88 -6.74 -4.31
N GLU A 70 -18.76 -6.89 -5.29
CA GLU A 70 -18.54 -6.38 -6.63
C GLU A 70 -18.62 -4.85 -6.62
N GLY A 71 -17.70 -4.18 -7.32
CA GLY A 71 -17.76 -2.73 -7.48
C GLY A 71 -16.43 -2.09 -7.86
N GLU A 72 -16.48 -0.81 -8.24
CA GLU A 72 -15.28 -0.07 -8.63
C GLU A 72 -14.31 0.11 -7.45
N THR A 73 -14.83 0.31 -6.24
CA THR A 73 -13.97 0.50 -5.05
C THR A 73 -13.12 -0.72 -4.72
N SER A 74 -13.70 -1.93 -4.73
CA SER A 74 -12.92 -3.15 -4.51
C SER A 74 -11.94 -3.41 -5.66
N ARG A 75 -12.32 -3.08 -6.91
CA ARG A 75 -11.41 -3.15 -8.06
C ARG A 75 -10.21 -2.20 -7.92
N TRP A 76 -10.44 -0.94 -7.59
CA TRP A 76 -9.35 0.03 -7.39
C TRP A 76 -8.46 -0.36 -6.20
N LEU A 77 -9.05 -0.84 -5.10
CA LEU A 77 -8.29 -1.34 -3.96
C LEU A 77 -7.43 -2.54 -4.34
N ALA A 78 -7.94 -3.49 -5.11
CA ALA A 78 -7.16 -4.66 -5.55
C ALA A 78 -5.94 -4.22 -6.36
N ALA A 79 -6.13 -3.30 -7.32
CA ALA A 79 -5.05 -2.76 -8.14
C ALA A 79 -4.02 -1.99 -7.31
N MET A 80 -4.48 -1.12 -6.41
CA MET A 80 -3.63 -0.38 -5.47
C MET A 80 -2.80 -1.31 -4.58
N ILE A 81 -3.43 -2.30 -3.95
CA ILE A 81 -2.74 -3.23 -3.05
C ILE A 81 -1.72 -4.08 -3.81
N ALA A 82 -2.07 -4.57 -5.00
CA ALA A 82 -1.16 -5.34 -5.84
C ALA A 82 0.08 -4.52 -6.22
N ARG A 83 -0.10 -3.28 -6.69
CA ARG A 83 1.04 -2.41 -7.02
C ARG A 83 1.93 -2.14 -5.82
N ARG A 84 1.35 -1.83 -4.66
CA ARG A 84 2.10 -1.57 -3.42
C ARG A 84 2.69 -2.84 -2.80
N ALA A 85 2.23 -4.02 -3.19
CA ALA A 85 2.84 -5.28 -2.78
C ALA A 85 4.22 -5.48 -3.41
N MET A 86 4.48 -4.90 -4.58
CA MET A 86 5.76 -4.99 -5.28
C MET A 86 6.85 -4.05 -4.72
N GLU A 87 6.47 -3.10 -3.87
CA GLU A 87 7.42 -2.19 -3.22
C GLU A 87 8.24 -2.91 -2.14
N PRO A 88 9.42 -2.40 -1.74
CA PRO A 88 10.36 -3.15 -0.90
C PRO A 88 9.99 -3.24 0.59
N ASN A 89 9.12 -2.36 1.11
CA ASN A 89 8.86 -2.29 2.56
C ASN A 89 7.72 -3.23 2.98
N HIS A 90 7.25 -3.11 4.22
CA HIS A 90 6.02 -3.78 4.63
C HIS A 90 4.83 -3.20 3.88
N LEU A 91 3.86 -4.05 3.51
CA LEU A 91 2.73 -3.62 2.68
C LEU A 91 1.92 -2.48 3.33
N TRP A 92 1.80 -2.47 4.65
CA TRP A 92 1.07 -1.41 5.35
C TRP A 92 1.81 -0.06 5.28
N GLU A 93 3.15 -0.06 5.31
CA GLU A 93 3.96 1.16 5.13
C GLU A 93 3.87 1.67 3.70
N ASP A 94 3.97 0.76 2.72
CA ASP A 94 3.86 1.10 1.31
C ASP A 94 2.45 1.60 0.97
N LEU A 95 1.39 1.14 1.65
CA LEU A 95 0.05 1.69 1.52
C LEU A 95 -0.16 3.03 2.27
N GLY A 96 0.85 3.50 3.01
CA GLY A 96 0.76 4.70 3.83
C GLY A 96 -0.18 4.56 5.03
N LEU A 97 -0.40 3.33 5.49
CA LEU A 97 -1.19 3.04 6.70
C LEU A 97 -0.35 3.27 7.96
N ARG A 98 -1.03 3.44 9.09
CA ARG A 98 -0.35 3.77 10.36
C ARG A 98 0.28 2.55 11.03
N GLU A 99 -0.40 1.42 10.91
CA GLU A 99 -0.05 0.17 11.58
C GLU A 99 -0.51 -1.02 10.73
N ARG A 100 0.11 -2.18 10.96
CA ARG A 100 -0.28 -3.46 10.36
C ARG A 100 -1.76 -3.79 10.59
N LEU A 101 -2.32 -3.43 11.75
CA LEU A 101 -3.70 -3.75 12.07
C LEU A 101 -4.72 -3.00 11.18
N GLU A 102 -4.38 -1.80 10.69
CA GLU A 102 -5.20 -1.10 9.69
C GLU A 102 -5.26 -1.87 8.37
N LEU A 103 -4.15 -2.46 7.95
CA LEU A 103 -4.11 -3.30 6.75
C LEU A 103 -4.98 -4.56 6.95
N SER A 104 -4.88 -5.21 8.11
CA SER A 104 -5.72 -6.38 8.40
C SER A 104 -7.21 -6.03 8.41
N ARG A 105 -7.60 -4.89 8.98
CA ARG A 105 -9.00 -4.39 8.93
C ARG A 105 -9.44 -4.05 7.50
N LEU A 106 -8.57 -3.46 6.69
CA LEU A 106 -8.82 -3.15 5.28
C LEU A 106 -9.14 -4.44 4.51
N LEU A 107 -8.27 -5.45 4.63
CA LEU A 107 -8.44 -6.72 3.95
C LEU A 107 -9.66 -7.47 4.47
N ALA A 108 -9.92 -7.47 5.78
CA ALA A 108 -11.13 -8.06 6.34
C ALA A 108 -12.43 -7.40 5.83
N ARG A 109 -12.41 -6.10 5.50
CA ARG A 109 -13.58 -5.38 5.01
C ARG A 109 -13.86 -5.59 3.53
N HIS A 110 -12.84 -5.60 2.69
CA HIS A 110 -12.98 -5.60 1.24
C HIS A 110 -12.64 -6.94 0.57
N PHE A 111 -11.89 -7.79 1.27
CA PHE A 111 -11.37 -9.08 0.81
C PHE A 111 -11.53 -10.13 1.93
N ALA A 112 -12.70 -10.13 2.59
CA ALA A 112 -13.00 -10.98 3.74
C ALA A 112 -12.71 -12.48 3.51
N PRO A 113 -13.06 -13.08 2.35
CA PRO A 113 -12.71 -14.47 2.05
C PRO A 113 -11.21 -14.74 2.14
N LEU A 114 -10.37 -13.83 1.62
CA LEU A 114 -8.91 -13.95 1.70
C LEU A 114 -8.41 -13.71 3.12
N ALA A 115 -8.94 -12.70 3.80
CA ALA A 115 -8.49 -12.30 5.13
C ALA A 115 -8.80 -13.37 6.20
N ALA A 116 -9.95 -14.03 6.11
CA ALA A 116 -10.36 -15.10 7.01
C ALA A 116 -9.40 -16.31 6.99
N GLN A 117 -8.63 -16.47 5.91
CA GLN A 117 -7.69 -17.57 5.74
C GLN A 117 -6.32 -17.28 6.36
N ASN A 118 -5.97 -16.01 6.61
CA ASN A 118 -4.71 -15.63 7.27
C ASN A 118 -4.81 -15.68 8.81
N THR A 119 -5.18 -16.85 9.34
CA THR A 119 -5.49 -17.05 10.78
C THR A 119 -4.27 -16.95 11.70
N LYS A 120 -3.08 -17.29 11.20
CA LYS A 120 -1.82 -17.27 11.97
C LYS A 120 -1.10 -15.93 11.90
N ASN A 121 -1.76 -14.89 11.36
CA ASN A 121 -1.19 -13.56 11.18
C ASN A 121 0.17 -13.62 10.45
N MET A 122 0.20 -14.30 9.30
CA MET A 122 1.33 -14.26 8.38
C MET A 122 1.45 -12.87 7.76
N ARG A 123 2.67 -12.41 7.45
CA ARG A 123 2.89 -11.15 6.73
C ARG A 123 2.14 -11.19 5.40
N TRP A 124 1.39 -10.13 5.09
CA TRP A 124 0.42 -10.13 3.99
C TRP A 124 1.03 -10.42 2.61
N LYS A 125 2.19 -9.85 2.29
CA LYS A 125 2.88 -10.15 1.01
C LYS A 125 3.18 -11.64 0.90
N ARG A 126 3.76 -12.24 1.94
CA ARG A 126 4.07 -13.68 1.98
C ARG A 126 2.82 -14.55 1.96
N PHE A 127 1.73 -14.09 2.57
CA PHE A 127 0.44 -14.76 2.49
C PHE A 127 -0.10 -14.77 1.05
N PHE A 128 -0.04 -13.66 0.32
CA PHE A 128 -0.47 -13.63 -1.10
C PHE A 128 0.32 -14.62 -1.96
N TYR A 129 1.65 -14.62 -1.86
CA TYR A 129 2.47 -15.59 -2.59
C TYR A 129 2.14 -17.04 -2.22
N ARG A 130 1.91 -17.33 -0.93
CA ARG A 130 1.47 -18.67 -0.51
C ARG A 130 0.16 -19.07 -1.20
N ARG A 131 -0.83 -18.17 -1.23
CA ARG A 131 -2.13 -18.43 -1.85
C ARG A 131 -2.01 -18.66 -3.36
N LEU A 132 -1.18 -17.88 -4.04
CA LEU A 132 -0.88 -18.09 -5.45
C LEU A 132 -0.22 -19.46 -5.69
N CYS A 133 0.76 -19.85 -4.87
CA CYS A 133 1.36 -21.19 -4.98
C CYS A 133 0.32 -22.30 -4.73
N GLU A 134 -0.53 -22.15 -3.72
CA GLU A 134 -1.58 -23.13 -3.39
C GLU A 134 -2.60 -23.31 -4.52
N GLU A 135 -3.01 -22.23 -5.19
CA GLU A 135 -3.92 -22.27 -6.35
C GLU A 135 -3.32 -23.01 -7.56
N GLU A 136 -2.01 -22.92 -7.73
CA GLU A 136 -1.25 -23.66 -8.76
C GLU A 136 -0.88 -25.10 -8.33
N GLY A 137 -1.31 -25.56 -7.14
CA GLY A 137 -0.95 -26.86 -6.59
C GLY A 137 0.51 -26.99 -6.16
N LEU A 138 1.22 -25.87 -6.03
CA LEU A 138 2.60 -25.79 -5.61
C LEU A 138 2.72 -25.64 -4.09
N VAL A 139 3.77 -26.21 -3.53
CA VAL A 139 4.07 -26.13 -2.09
C VAL A 139 5.14 -25.07 -1.85
N MET A 140 4.77 -23.98 -1.17
CA MET A 140 5.70 -22.89 -0.84
C MET A 140 6.79 -23.30 0.17
N CYS A 141 6.48 -24.21 1.09
CA CYS A 141 7.38 -24.63 2.16
C CYS A 141 7.25 -26.13 2.41
N THR A 142 8.38 -26.84 2.43
CA THR A 142 8.44 -28.30 2.63
C THR A 142 8.41 -28.71 4.11
N THR A 143 8.60 -27.76 5.04
CA THR A 143 8.57 -28.04 6.47
C THR A 143 7.14 -28.31 6.95
N PRO A 144 6.85 -29.45 7.59
CA PRO A 144 5.49 -29.79 8.03
C PRO A 144 4.97 -28.91 9.17
N VAL A 145 5.87 -28.27 9.92
CA VAL A 145 5.56 -27.37 11.03
C VAL A 145 6.24 -26.02 10.80
N CYS A 146 5.46 -24.95 10.60
CA CYS A 146 6.01 -23.63 10.28
C CYS A 146 7.02 -23.12 11.32
N THR A 147 6.84 -23.39 12.60
CA THR A 147 7.74 -22.93 13.68
C THR A 147 9.12 -23.59 13.66
N GLN A 148 9.29 -24.67 12.89
CA GLN A 148 10.58 -25.35 12.68
C GLN A 148 11.24 -24.93 11.36
N CYS A 149 10.60 -24.05 10.58
CA CYS A 149 11.17 -23.52 9.35
C CYS A 149 12.19 -22.42 9.67
N ASN A 150 13.37 -22.48 9.06
CA ASN A 150 14.39 -21.43 9.22
C ASN A 150 13.90 -20.04 8.78
N ASP A 151 12.94 -20.00 7.85
CA ASP A 151 12.31 -18.76 7.37
C ASP A 151 11.06 -18.35 8.16
N PHE A 152 10.83 -18.94 9.34
CA PHE A 152 9.67 -18.64 10.17
C PHE A 152 9.54 -17.14 10.46
N ASN A 153 10.62 -16.48 10.88
CA ASN A 153 10.63 -15.05 11.17
C ASN A 153 10.36 -14.21 9.92
N HIS A 154 10.71 -14.71 8.74
CA HIS A 154 10.42 -14.01 7.50
C HIS A 154 8.92 -14.07 7.15
N CYS A 155 8.22 -15.14 7.56
CA CYS A 155 6.79 -15.33 7.33
C CYS A 155 5.90 -14.73 8.44
N PHE A 156 6.32 -14.85 9.69
CA PHE A 156 5.51 -14.56 10.89
C PHE A 156 6.13 -13.54 11.83
N GLY A 157 7.34 -13.06 11.54
CA GLY A 157 8.02 -12.07 12.38
C GLY A 157 7.22 -10.79 12.50
N GLU A 158 7.40 -10.11 13.62
CA GLU A 158 6.77 -8.83 13.88
C GLU A 158 7.11 -7.81 12.79
N GLU A 159 6.17 -6.91 12.53
CA GLU A 159 6.33 -5.74 11.66
C GLU A 159 6.13 -4.50 12.53
N THR A 160 7.00 -4.35 13.54
CA THR A 160 7.03 -3.17 14.41
C THR A 160 7.74 -2.03 13.69
N GLY A 161 7.17 -0.85 13.77
CA GLY A 161 7.68 0.31 13.04
C GLY A 161 6.69 1.46 13.08
N GLU A 162 7.17 2.63 12.70
CA GLU A 162 6.35 3.81 12.55
C GLU A 162 6.08 4.07 11.08
N SER A 163 4.85 4.42 10.73
CA SER A 163 4.48 4.70 9.34
C SER A 163 5.39 5.75 8.70
N ARG A 164 5.84 5.48 7.46
CA ARG A 164 6.60 6.44 6.62
C ARG A 164 5.92 7.81 6.55
N MET A 165 4.59 7.85 6.61
CA MET A 165 3.82 9.10 6.62
C MET A 165 3.93 9.86 7.95
N ALA A 166 4.01 9.15 9.08
CA ALA A 166 4.19 9.77 10.39
C ALA A 166 5.61 10.35 10.54
N GLU A 167 6.63 9.63 10.08
CA GLU A 167 8.01 10.11 10.01
C GLU A 167 8.14 11.39 9.18
N ARG A 168 7.67 11.37 7.93
CA ARG A 168 7.72 12.57 7.07
C ARG A 168 6.91 13.74 7.60
N ARG A 169 5.78 13.48 8.26
CA ARG A 169 5.01 14.54 8.94
C ARG A 169 5.85 15.19 10.04
N ARG A 170 6.60 14.42 10.83
CA ARG A 170 7.50 14.98 11.84
C ARG A 170 8.63 15.79 11.20
N ASP A 171 9.24 15.28 10.13
CA ASP A 171 10.29 16.01 9.42
C ASP A 171 9.78 17.33 8.84
N TYR A 172 8.57 17.33 8.27
CA TYR A 172 7.92 18.54 7.81
C TYR A 172 7.68 19.53 8.96
N LEU A 173 7.11 19.06 10.08
CA LEU A 173 6.86 19.91 11.25
C LEU A 173 8.16 20.50 11.84
N ARG A 174 9.23 19.69 11.92
CA ARG A 174 10.56 20.15 12.34
C ARG A 174 11.12 21.20 11.37
N GLY A 175 10.95 21.00 10.07
CA GLY A 175 11.37 21.97 9.05
C GLY A 175 10.62 23.31 9.16
N VAL A 176 9.32 23.27 9.45
CA VAL A 176 8.50 24.47 9.66
C VAL A 176 8.94 25.24 10.92
N GLU A 177 9.21 24.55 12.03
CA GLU A 177 9.72 25.17 13.27
C GLU A 177 11.04 25.92 13.03
N VAL A 178 11.99 25.32 12.31
CA VAL A 178 13.28 25.94 11.98
C VAL A 178 13.13 27.20 11.10
N THR A 179 12.13 27.23 10.20
CA THR A 179 11.88 28.40 9.34
C THR A 179 11.10 29.54 10.02
N SER A 180 10.60 29.30 11.24
CA SER A 180 9.76 30.27 11.98
C SER A 180 10.54 31.14 12.99
N GLU A 181 11.84 30.90 13.20
CA GLU A 181 12.69 31.79 14.00
C GLU A 181 12.95 33.12 13.28
N PRO A 182 12.57 34.28 13.86
CA PRO A 182 12.82 35.58 13.23
C PRO A 182 14.33 35.87 13.21
N PRO A 183 14.85 36.50 12.12
CA PRO A 183 16.27 36.78 12.01
C PRO A 183 16.72 37.73 13.13
N ALA A 184 17.78 37.34 13.85
CA ALA A 184 18.37 38.16 14.91
C ALA A 184 18.75 39.54 14.36
N ILE A 185 18.11 40.58 14.90
CA ILE A 185 18.41 41.99 14.59
C ILE A 185 19.84 42.26 15.08
N ARG A 186 20.81 42.23 14.15
CA ARG A 186 22.18 42.68 14.42
C ARG A 186 22.18 44.19 14.63
N ARG A 187 22.21 44.63 15.89
CA ARG A 187 22.51 46.02 16.25
C ARG A 187 23.96 46.34 15.83
N ARG A 188 24.14 47.15 14.79
CA ARG A 188 25.44 47.75 14.45
C ARG A 188 25.80 48.76 15.54
N LYS A 189 27.03 48.63 16.07
CA LYS A 189 27.69 49.63 16.92
C LYS A 189 28.04 50.87 16.11
#